data_AF-A0A924JTR8-F1
#
_entry.id   AF-A0A924JTR8-F1
#
_cell.length_a   1.000
_cell.length_b   1.000
_cell.length_c   1.000
_cell.angle_alpha   90.00
_cell.angle_beta   90.00
_cell.angle_gamma   90.00
#
_symmetry.space_group_name_H-M   'P 1'
#
loop_
_entity.id
_entity.type
_entity.pdbx_description
1 polymer ?
#
loop_
_entity_poly.entity_id
_entity_poly.type
_entity_poly.pdbx_seq_one_letter_code
_entity_poly.pdbx_strand_id
1 'polypeptide(L)'
;MDADIKQPRVNLPVFDLDENLLGVADLIDESTGLVIEFDGATHRELPQHTKDNRREEKFERAGLVVSRVTALDHRDRWGTAARMRAAQRDARSSPKRLWTLEKPDWWRTWPPARQWE
;
A
#
# COMPACT_ATOMS: atom_id res chain seq x y z
N MET A 1 -13.75 3.65 -9.03
CA MET A 1 -13.95 2.77 -7.87
C MET A 1 -14.78 3.53 -6.87
N ASP A 2 -15.99 3.05 -6.54
CA ASP A 2 -16.94 3.76 -5.67
C ASP A 2 -16.69 3.51 -4.18
N ALA A 3 -15.43 3.32 -3.76
CA ALA A 3 -15.10 2.90 -2.39
C ALA A 3 -15.19 4.03 -1.34
N ASP A 4 -15.51 5.27 -1.73
CA ASP A 4 -15.51 6.48 -0.87
C ASP A 4 -14.19 6.71 -0.12
N ILE A 5 -13.09 6.21 -0.69
CA ILE A 5 -11.73 6.50 -0.21
C ILE A 5 -11.42 7.92 -0.66
N LYS A 6 -11.41 8.85 0.28
CA LYS A 6 -11.13 10.25 -0.01
C LYS A 6 -9.65 10.41 -0.34
N GLN A 7 -9.35 10.73 -1.60
CA GLN A 7 -8.02 11.12 -2.09
C GLN A 7 -6.89 10.12 -1.78
N PRO A 8 -6.98 8.85 -2.24
CA PRO A 8 -5.85 7.94 -2.12
C PRO A 8 -4.66 8.52 -2.90
N ARG A 9 -3.48 8.55 -2.26
CA ARG A 9 -2.24 9.03 -2.89
C ARG A 9 -1.61 7.87 -3.66
N VAL A 10 -1.10 8.15 -4.85
CA VAL A 10 -0.52 7.13 -5.75
C VAL A 10 0.99 7.00 -5.53
N ASN A 11 1.52 5.78 -5.67
CA ASN A 11 2.96 5.51 -5.76
C ASN A 11 3.81 6.19 -4.65
N LEU A 12 3.33 6.14 -3.41
CA LEU A 12 4.02 6.81 -2.30
C LEU A 12 4.97 5.88 -1.55
N PRO A 13 6.23 6.30 -1.31
CA PRO A 13 7.10 5.58 -0.38
C PRO A 13 6.56 5.70 1.04
N VAL A 14 6.54 4.57 1.73
CA VAL A 14 6.12 4.46 3.13
C VAL A 14 7.32 4.02 3.95
N PHE A 15 7.55 4.72 5.06
CA PHE A 15 8.65 4.48 5.97
C PHE A 15 8.12 4.05 7.33
N ASP A 16 8.95 3.37 8.13
CA ASP A 16 8.71 3.32 9.57
C ASP A 16 9.15 4.62 10.26
N LEU A 17 8.97 4.68 11.57
CA LEU A 17 9.34 5.85 12.37
C LEU A 17 10.86 6.00 12.56
N ASP A 18 11.65 4.98 12.20
CA ASP A 18 13.11 4.99 12.22
C ASP A 18 13.70 5.28 10.83
N GLU A 19 12.88 5.84 9.93
CA GLU A 19 13.24 6.22 8.56
C GLU A 19 13.60 5.06 7.61
N ASN A 20 13.30 3.81 7.95
CA ASN A 20 13.52 2.67 7.05
C ASN A 20 12.38 2.57 6.03
N LEU A 21 12.73 2.30 4.77
CA LEU A 21 11.74 2.06 3.72
C LEU A 21 11.01 0.72 3.93
N LEU A 22 9.69 0.80 4.11
CA LEU A 22 8.81 -0.36 4.15
C LEU A 22 8.48 -0.84 2.74
N GLY A 23 8.18 0.11 1.85
CA GLY A 23 7.88 -0.12 0.45
C GLY A 23 7.31 1.12 -0.23
N VAL A 24 7.01 1.03 -1.52
CA VAL A 24 6.22 2.03 -2.25
C VAL A 24 4.83 1.45 -2.44
N ALA A 25 3.82 2.12 -1.90
CA ALA A 25 2.42 1.73 -2.01
C ALA A 25 1.84 2.24 -3.33
N ASP A 26 1.16 1.37 -4.09
CA ASP A 26 0.49 1.79 -5.34
C ASP A 26 -0.58 2.84 -5.04
N LEU A 27 -1.36 2.63 -3.97
CA LEU A 27 -2.33 3.58 -3.43
C LEU A 27 -2.33 3.52 -1.89
N ILE A 28 -2.42 4.69 -1.25
CA ILE A 28 -2.59 4.78 0.20
C ILE A 28 -3.62 5.85 0.61
N ASP A 29 -4.53 5.48 1.51
CA ASP A 29 -5.35 6.40 2.29
C ASP A 29 -4.60 6.75 3.58
N GLU A 30 -3.92 7.90 3.57
CA GLU A 30 -3.12 8.34 4.70
C GLU A 30 -3.93 8.56 5.99
N SER A 31 -5.21 8.90 5.86
CA SER A 31 -6.04 9.18 7.03
C SER A 31 -6.29 7.91 7.86
N THR A 32 -6.31 6.74 7.21
CA THR A 32 -6.62 5.46 7.84
C THR A 32 -5.45 4.50 7.89
N GLY A 33 -4.49 4.58 6.95
CA GLY A 33 -3.45 3.56 6.77
C GLY A 33 -3.88 2.38 5.90
N LEU A 34 -4.95 2.54 5.10
CA LEU A 34 -5.29 1.55 4.07
C LEU A 34 -4.33 1.69 2.89
N VAL A 35 -3.71 0.58 2.51
CA VAL A 35 -2.91 0.42 1.29
C VAL A 35 -3.70 -0.44 0.29
N ILE A 36 -3.74 -0.04 -0.97
CA ILE A 36 -4.27 -0.85 -2.07
C ILE A 36 -3.12 -1.15 -3.02
N GLU A 37 -2.89 -2.43 -3.26
CA GLU A 37 -1.85 -2.93 -4.17
C GLU A 37 -2.51 -3.58 -5.39
N PHE A 38 -1.97 -3.33 -6.58
CA PHE A 38 -2.46 -3.91 -7.82
C PHE A 38 -1.55 -5.05 -8.29
N ASP A 39 -2.14 -6.22 -8.39
CA ASP A 39 -1.49 -7.39 -8.94
C ASP A 39 -1.64 -7.37 -10.47
N GLY A 40 -0.54 -7.04 -11.16
CA GLY A 40 -0.47 -7.10 -12.62
C GLY A 40 -0.81 -8.49 -13.16
N ALA A 41 -1.51 -8.55 -14.29
CA ALA A 41 -2.08 -9.78 -14.88
C ALA A 41 -1.05 -10.76 -15.46
N THR A 42 0.23 -10.40 -15.49
CA THR A 42 1.29 -11.19 -16.13
C THR A 42 1.97 -12.06 -15.07
N HIS A 43 2.09 -13.36 -15.35
CA HIS A 43 2.73 -14.38 -14.51
C HIS A 43 3.81 -13.79 -13.59
N ARG A 44 3.49 -13.63 -12.30
CA ARG A 44 4.47 -13.25 -11.29
C ARG A 44 5.55 -14.33 -11.28
N GLU A 45 6.77 -13.97 -11.64
CA GLU A 45 7.90 -14.83 -11.35
C GLU A 45 8.04 -14.96 -9.81
N LEU A 46 8.36 -16.17 -9.33
CA LEU A 46 8.55 -16.48 -7.91
C LEU A 46 9.37 -15.43 -7.11
N PRO A 47 10.43 -14.81 -7.67
CA PRO A 47 11.17 -13.76 -6.98
C PRO A 47 10.34 -12.49 -6.72
N GLN A 48 9.48 -12.09 -7.65
CA GLN A 48 8.62 -10.91 -7.48
C GLN A 48 7.56 -11.18 -6.42
N HIS A 49 6.92 -12.34 -6.47
CA HIS A 49 5.95 -12.74 -5.46
C HIS A 49 6.55 -12.78 -4.04
N THR A 50 7.80 -13.24 -3.91
CA THR A 50 8.50 -13.22 -2.62
C THR A 50 8.77 -11.80 -2.12
N LYS A 51 9.08 -10.85 -3.02
CA LYS A 51 9.26 -9.44 -2.65
C LYS A 51 7.94 -8.80 -2.22
N ASP A 52 6.86 -9.06 -2.95
CA ASP A 52 5.52 -8.55 -2.64
C ASP A 52 5.07 -9.02 -1.24
N ASN A 53 5.25 -10.30 -0.91
CA ASN A 53 4.93 -10.83 0.41
C ASN A 53 5.73 -10.15 1.53
N ARG A 54 7.04 -9.97 1.33
CA ARG A 54 7.88 -9.28 2.33
C ARG A 54 7.49 -7.82 2.50
N ARG A 55 7.05 -7.15 1.43
CA ARG A 55 6.53 -5.76 1.49
C ARG A 55 5.23 -5.72 2.28
N GLU A 56 4.30 -6.62 2.01
CA GLU A 56 3.05 -6.73 2.76
C GLU A 56 3.29 -6.96 4.25
N GLU A 57 4.15 -7.92 4.61
CA GLU A 57 4.51 -8.19 6.01
C GLU A 57 5.07 -6.94 6.72
N LYS A 58 5.87 -6.14 6.02
CA LYS A 58 6.41 -4.88 6.57
C LYS A 58 5.30 -3.86 6.82
N PHE A 59 4.38 -3.69 5.87
CA PHE A 59 3.24 -2.79 6.01
C PHE A 59 2.34 -3.21 7.18
N GLU A 60 1.99 -4.49 7.27
CA GLU A 60 1.13 -5.01 8.34
C GLU A 60 1.78 -4.87 9.72
N ARG A 61 3.08 -5.15 9.85
CA ARG A 61 3.82 -4.95 11.11
C ARG A 61 3.81 -3.48 11.56
N ALA A 62 3.82 -2.54 10.61
CA ALA A 62 3.74 -1.11 10.90
C ALA A 62 2.32 -0.62 11.23
N GLY A 63 1.30 -1.47 11.07
CA GLY A 63 -0.10 -1.16 11.37
C GLY A 63 -0.94 -0.69 10.19
N LEU A 64 -0.41 -0.81 8.97
CA LEU A 64 -1.17 -0.61 7.73
C LEU A 64 -2.03 -1.85 7.44
N VAL A 65 -3.12 -1.67 6.69
CA VAL A 65 -3.92 -2.77 6.17
C VAL A 65 -3.80 -2.79 4.65
N VAL A 66 -3.44 -3.95 4.09
CA VAL A 66 -3.24 -4.12 2.65
C VAL A 66 -4.45 -4.79 2.01
N SER A 67 -5.00 -4.17 0.97
CA SER A 67 -6.07 -4.75 0.14
C SER A 67 -5.56 -4.96 -1.28
N ARG A 68 -5.24 -6.20 -1.65
CA ARG A 68 -4.85 -6.55 -3.03
C ARG A 68 -6.04 -6.57 -3.99
N VAL A 69 -5.80 -6.03 -5.17
CA VAL A 69 -6.72 -5.99 -6.31
C VAL A 69 -6.04 -6.59 -7.52
N THR A 70 -6.71 -7.54 -8.15
CA THR A 70 -6.23 -8.23 -9.34
C THR A 70 -7.04 -7.82 -10.57
N ALA A 71 -6.60 -8.24 -11.76
CA ALA A 71 -7.40 -8.08 -12.96
C ALA A 71 -8.78 -8.78 -12.89
N LEU A 72 -8.93 -9.83 -12.08
CA LEU A 72 -10.20 -10.56 -11.93
C LEU A 72 -11.22 -9.78 -11.09
N ASP A 73 -10.77 -8.91 -10.19
CA ASP A 73 -11.62 -8.06 -9.36
C ASP A 73 -12.45 -7.07 -10.20
N HIS A 74 -12.02 -6.73 -11.41
CA HIS A 74 -12.83 -5.92 -12.33
C HIS A 74 -14.15 -6.59 -12.72
N ARG A 75 -14.25 -7.93 -12.62
CA ARG A 75 -15.49 -8.67 -12.93
C ARG A 75 -16.55 -8.53 -11.85
N ASP A 76 -16.15 -8.24 -10.61
CA ASP A 76 -17.06 -7.99 -9.47
C ASP A 76 -16.70 -6.69 -8.76
N ARG A 77 -16.97 -5.57 -9.45
CA ARG A 77 -16.69 -4.22 -8.94
C ARG A 77 -17.30 -3.95 -7.56
N TRP A 78 -18.44 -4.56 -7.25
CA TRP A 78 -19.17 -4.30 -6.01
C TRP A 78 -18.57 -5.09 -4.86
N GLY A 79 -18.23 -6.37 -5.07
CA GLY A 79 -17.49 -7.17 -4.12
C GLY A 79 -16.13 -6.56 -3.81
N THR A 80 -15.38 -6.12 -4.83
CA THR A 80 -14.09 -5.43 -4.65
C THR A 80 -14.26 -4.15 -3.83
N ALA A 81 -15.26 -3.32 -4.13
CA ALA A 81 -15.53 -2.11 -3.35
C ALA A 81 -15.92 -2.43 -1.90
N ALA A 82 -16.66 -3.51 -1.65
CA ALA A 82 -17.02 -3.94 -0.30
C ALA A 82 -15.79 -4.40 0.50
N ARG A 83 -14.88 -5.19 -0.11
CA ARG A 83 -13.61 -5.60 0.50
C ARG A 83 -12.74 -4.39 0.84
N MET A 84 -12.62 -3.42 -0.07
CA MET A 84 -11.86 -2.19 0.18
C MET A 84 -12.42 -1.38 1.35
N ARG A 85 -13.75 -1.24 1.43
CA ARG A 85 -14.38 -0.53 2.55
C ARG A 85 -14.20 -1.28 3.88
N ALA A 86 -14.18 -2.61 3.87
CA ALA A 86 -13.85 -3.40 5.06
C ALA A 86 -12.42 -3.13 5.51
N ALA A 87 -11.45 -3.26 4.59
CA ALA A 87 -10.05 -2.96 4.86
C ALA A 87 -9.83 -1.52 5.37
N GLN A 88 -10.57 -0.53 4.83
CA GLN A 88 -10.53 0.85 5.32
C GLN A 88 -11.00 0.98 6.78
N ARG A 89 -12.08 0.26 7.16
CA ARG A 89 -12.56 0.26 8.54
C ARG A 89 -11.55 -0.40 9.47
N ASP A 90 -10.95 -1.51 9.05
CA ASP A 90 -9.92 -2.21 9.80
C ASP A 90 -8.71 -1.30 10.01
N ALA A 91 -8.25 -0.63 8.96
CA ALA A 91 -7.14 0.35 9.01
C ALA A 91 -7.45 1.48 9.99
N ARG A 92 -8.65 2.09 9.88
CA ARG A 92 -9.09 3.17 10.78
C ARG A 92 -9.17 2.73 12.24
N SER A 93 -9.46 1.46 12.50
CA SER A 93 -9.53 0.90 13.85
C SER A 93 -8.17 0.50 14.43
N SER A 94 -7.12 0.47 13.59
CA SER A 94 -5.77 0.09 14.02
C SER A 94 -5.24 1.12 15.03
N PRO A 95 -4.88 0.71 16.26
CA PRO A 95 -4.23 1.61 17.22
C PRO A 95 -2.74 1.83 16.87
N LYS A 96 -2.19 1.07 15.92
CA LYS A 96 -0.78 1.12 15.53
C LYS A 96 -0.61 2.06 14.34
N ARG A 97 0.18 3.10 14.54
CA ARG A 97 0.61 4.01 13.47
C ARG A 97 2.14 4.15 13.50
N LEU A 98 2.83 3.06 13.17
CA LEU A 98 4.29 2.95 13.17
C LEU A 98 4.87 3.21 11.78
N TRP A 99 4.23 4.09 11.02
CA TRP A 99 4.61 4.43 9.66
C TRP A 99 4.42 5.93 9.38
N THR A 100 5.15 6.44 8.40
CA THR A 100 5.06 7.81 7.90
C THR A 100 5.21 7.86 6.38
N LEU A 101 4.72 8.95 5.79
CA LEU A 101 4.93 9.31 4.37
C LEU A 101 5.93 10.46 4.22
N GLU A 102 6.43 10.98 5.34
CA GLU A 102 7.52 11.93 5.35
C GLU A 102 8.75 11.24 4.77
N LYS A 103 9.26 11.78 3.67
CA LYS A 103 10.44 11.26 2.99
C LYS A 103 11.68 11.71 3.77
N PRO A 104 12.49 10.79 4.30
CA PRO A 104 13.75 11.13 4.93
C PRO A 104 14.70 11.84 3.96
N ASP A 105 15.69 12.57 4.47
CA ASP A 105 16.65 13.32 3.64
C ASP A 105 17.40 12.41 2.65
N TRP A 106 17.71 11.19 3.07
CA TRP A 106 18.41 10.21 2.23
C TRP A 106 17.56 9.77 1.02
N TRP A 107 16.23 9.84 1.09
CA TRP A 107 15.35 9.44 -0.02
C TRP A 107 15.64 10.27 -1.28
N ARG A 108 15.86 11.58 -1.11
CA ARG A 108 16.09 12.52 -2.21
C ARG A 108 17.43 12.29 -2.91
N THR A 109 18.39 11.70 -2.22
CA THR A 109 19.73 11.41 -2.76
C THR A 109 19.86 9.98 -3.24
N TRP A 110 18.90 9.10 -2.93
CA TRP A 110 18.91 7.71 -3.32
C TRP A 110 18.51 7.54 -4.81
N PRO A 111 19.40 7.07 -5.70
CA PRO A 111 19.12 7.05 -7.15
C PRO A 111 17.83 6.32 -7.56
N PRO A 112 17.43 5.20 -6.92
CA PRO A 112 16.17 4.53 -7.22
C PRO A 112 14.90 5.33 -6.88
N ALA A 113 14.98 6.40 -6.08
CA ALA A 113 13.82 7.24 -5.74
C ALA A 113 13.24 7.97 -6.95
N ARG A 114 14.06 8.27 -7.97
CA ARG A 114 13.69 9.05 -9.17
C ARG A 114 12.54 8.46 -9.98
N GLN A 115 12.29 7.15 -9.86
CA GLN A 115 11.18 6.50 -10.56
C GLN A 115 9.80 6.80 -9.93
N TRP A 116 9.78 7.50 -8.78
CA TRP A 116 8.58 7.80 -7.99
C TRP A 116 8.43 9.31 -7.67
N GLU A 117 9.18 10.17 -8.37
CA GLU A 117 9.07 11.64 -8.30
C GLU A 117 8.17 12.22 -9.40
#